data_AF-A0A2S6M6F5-F1
#
_entry.id   AF-A0A2S6M6F5-F1
#
_cell.length_a   1.000
_cell.length_b   1.000
_cell.length_c   1.000
_cell.angle_alpha   90.00
_cell.angle_beta   90.00
_cell.angle_gamma   90.00
#
_symmetry.space_group_name_H-M   'P 1'
#
loop_
_entity.id
_entity.type
_entity.pdbx_description
1 polymer ?
#
loop_
_entity_poly.entity_id
_entity_poly.type
_entity_poly.pdbx_seq_one_letter_code
_entity_poly.pdbx_strand_id
1 'polypeptide(L)'
;FFESNFWYMWQTTFAFQPWHSAVELKRYLHRFMNEFPRIETLAGVKRTVYNQYDAIVRPLADWLKRQGVQFVRGTRVTDMAIEREGGRLRVRQLVLDRDGRIANVRLEDGDLVFFQNGSMTDASSLGTMTEPPPHLTKKDSQGWALWETIAQERPEFGNPAAFNSSIPESYWLSFTVTCRDPLFFDRMEAFSG
;
A
#
# COMPACT_ATOMS: atom_id res chain seq x y z
N PHE A 1 8.25 23.52 -16.21
CA PHE A 1 7.49 22.77 -15.19
C PHE A 1 8.42 21.88 -14.37
N PHE A 2 9.09 20.89 -14.98
CA PHE A 2 9.93 19.90 -14.28
C PHE A 2 11.22 20.41 -13.60
N GLU A 3 11.58 21.66 -13.82
CA GLU A 3 12.74 22.32 -13.17
C GLU A 3 12.29 23.43 -12.20
N SER A 4 11.00 23.50 -11.89
CA SER A 4 10.46 24.51 -10.97
C SER A 4 10.54 24.04 -9.52
N ASN A 5 10.64 24.98 -8.58
CA ASN A 5 10.51 24.70 -7.14
C ASN A 5 9.23 23.93 -6.83
N PHE A 6 8.12 24.26 -7.52
CA PHE A 6 6.87 23.52 -7.39
C PHE A 6 7.05 22.03 -7.67
N TRP A 7 7.65 21.66 -8.82
CA TRP A 7 7.84 20.26 -9.16
C TRP A 7 8.79 19.55 -8.19
N TYR A 8 9.88 20.20 -7.76
CA TYR A 8 10.79 19.63 -6.75
C TYR A 8 10.08 19.36 -5.42
N MET A 9 9.29 20.31 -4.90
CA MET A 9 8.50 20.10 -3.68
C MET A 9 7.43 19.02 -3.88
N TRP A 10 6.73 19.05 -5.01
CA TRP A 10 5.66 18.10 -5.30
C TRP A 10 6.14 16.65 -5.39
N GLN A 11 7.15 16.41 -6.23
CA GLN A 11 7.65 15.06 -6.51
C GLN A 11 8.25 14.42 -5.26
N THR A 12 8.90 15.22 -4.40
CA THR A 12 9.52 14.73 -3.17
C THR A 12 8.52 14.54 -2.03
N THR A 13 7.48 15.40 -1.94
CA THR A 13 6.43 15.27 -0.92
C THR A 13 5.54 14.05 -1.16
N PHE A 14 5.19 13.79 -2.43
CA PHE A 14 4.22 12.76 -2.80
C PHE A 14 4.84 11.56 -3.51
N ALA A 15 6.17 11.50 -3.60
CA ALA A 15 6.92 10.45 -4.31
C ALA A 15 6.51 10.26 -5.78
N PHE A 16 6.08 11.34 -6.45
CA PHE A 16 5.75 11.30 -7.88
C PHE A 16 7.01 11.19 -8.73
N GLN A 17 6.91 10.47 -9.84
CA GLN A 17 7.92 10.40 -10.88
C GLN A 17 7.38 11.00 -12.20
N PRO A 18 8.24 11.47 -13.11
CA PRO A 18 7.79 12.05 -14.39
C PRO A 18 6.96 11.10 -15.27
N TRP A 19 7.10 9.78 -15.08
CA TRP A 19 6.34 8.75 -15.79
C TRP A 19 5.03 8.34 -15.10
N HIS A 20 4.76 8.84 -13.89
CA HIS A 20 3.51 8.52 -13.19
C HIS A 20 2.29 9.20 -13.82
N SER A 21 1.11 8.68 -13.47
CA SER A 21 -0.17 9.11 -14.04
C SER A 21 -0.42 10.61 -13.88
N ALA A 22 -0.54 11.31 -15.02
CA ALA A 22 -0.99 12.71 -15.05
C ALA A 22 -2.45 12.86 -14.57
N VAL A 23 -3.26 11.80 -14.64
CA VAL A 23 -4.61 11.79 -14.07
C VAL A 23 -4.55 11.88 -12.55
N GLU A 24 -3.61 11.18 -11.91
CA GLU A 24 -3.40 11.30 -10.47
C GLU A 24 -2.85 12.68 -10.10
N LEU A 25 -1.89 13.22 -10.87
CA LEU A 25 -1.46 14.60 -10.69
C LEU A 25 -2.65 15.57 -10.69
N LYS A 26 -3.52 15.51 -11.72
CA LYS A 26 -4.75 16.31 -11.79
C LYS A 26 -5.64 16.14 -10.56
N ARG A 27 -5.86 14.91 -10.10
CA ARG A 27 -6.69 14.63 -8.89
C ARG A 27 -6.11 15.33 -7.68
N TYR A 28 -4.81 15.25 -7.47
CA TYR A 28 -4.14 15.93 -6.37
C TYR A 28 -4.24 17.46 -6.46
N LEU A 29 -4.07 18.05 -7.65
CA LEU A 29 -4.24 19.50 -7.87
C LEU A 29 -5.63 19.98 -7.43
N HIS A 30 -6.69 19.22 -7.76
CA HIS A 30 -8.04 19.53 -7.32
C HIS A 30 -8.26 19.25 -5.83
N ARG A 31 -7.75 18.11 -5.34
CA ARG A 31 -8.02 17.61 -3.99
C ARG A 31 -7.37 18.46 -2.90
N PHE A 32 -6.19 19.01 -3.19
CA PHE A 32 -5.36 19.73 -2.23
C PHE A 32 -5.18 21.21 -2.60
N MET A 33 -6.10 21.78 -3.38
CA MET A 33 -6.05 23.19 -3.80
C MET A 33 -5.88 24.17 -2.62
N ASN A 34 -6.44 23.87 -1.45
CA ASN A 34 -6.28 24.70 -0.25
C ASN A 34 -4.92 24.55 0.45
N GLU A 35 -4.17 23.49 0.14
CA GLU A 35 -2.82 23.25 0.66
C GLU A 35 -1.73 23.82 -0.25
N PHE A 36 -2.06 24.13 -1.52
CA PHE A 36 -1.12 24.69 -2.49
C PHE A 36 -0.36 25.93 -2.02
N PRO A 37 -1.03 26.93 -1.39
CA PRO A 37 -0.34 28.12 -0.88
C PRO A 37 0.61 27.85 0.29
N ARG A 38 0.65 26.61 0.81
CA ARG A 38 1.41 26.21 2.01
C ARG A 38 2.30 24.99 1.73
N ILE A 39 2.49 24.61 0.47
CA ILE A 39 3.24 23.39 0.11
C ILE A 39 4.72 23.51 0.50
N GLU A 40 5.26 24.72 0.47
CA GLU A 40 6.65 25.02 0.82
C GLU A 40 6.94 24.93 2.32
N THR A 41 5.93 25.16 3.15
CA THR A 41 6.04 25.05 4.62
C THR A 41 5.50 23.76 5.18
N LEU A 42 4.70 23.02 4.39
CA LEU A 42 3.93 21.85 4.83
C LEU A 42 3.05 22.13 6.06
N ALA A 43 2.65 23.38 6.29
CA ALA A 43 1.94 23.81 7.50
C ALA A 43 0.54 23.17 7.66
N GLY A 44 -0.02 22.62 6.59
CA GLY A 44 -1.27 21.85 6.66
C GLY A 44 -1.10 20.38 7.01
N VAL A 45 0.12 19.86 7.05
CA VAL A 45 0.39 18.45 7.37
C VAL A 45 0.18 18.21 8.86
N LYS A 46 -0.73 17.29 9.18
CA LYS A 46 -0.96 16.83 10.55
C LYS A 46 -0.23 15.50 10.76
N ARG A 47 0.49 15.39 11.87
CA ARG A 47 1.25 14.18 12.24
C ARG A 47 0.64 13.55 13.49
N THR A 48 0.72 12.23 13.58
CA THR A 48 0.47 11.49 14.81
C THR A 48 1.70 11.56 15.72
N VAL A 49 1.51 11.31 17.03
CA VAL A 49 2.60 11.33 18.01
C VAL A 49 3.65 10.25 17.72
N TYR A 50 3.19 9.07 17.27
CA TYR A 50 4.05 7.95 16.87
C TYR A 50 3.88 7.64 15.38
N ASN A 51 4.58 6.62 14.89
CA ASN A 51 4.30 6.06 13.57
C ASN A 51 2.82 5.59 13.46
N GLN A 52 2.32 5.46 12.23
CA GLN A 52 0.90 5.15 11.99
C GLN A 52 0.49 3.75 12.49
N TYR A 53 1.43 2.80 12.57
CA TYR A 53 1.14 1.48 13.13
C TYR A 53 0.76 1.58 14.60
N ASP A 54 1.56 2.29 15.39
CA ASP A 54 1.32 2.47 16.83
C ASP A 54 0.17 3.44 17.12
N ALA A 55 0.05 4.53 16.35
CA ALA A 55 -0.94 5.56 16.62
C ALA A 55 -2.34 5.26 16.06
N ILE A 56 -2.46 4.41 15.02
CA ILE A 56 -3.73 4.15 14.32
C ILE A 56 -4.04 2.66 14.27
N VAL A 57 -3.14 1.85 13.70
CA VAL A 57 -3.42 0.43 13.41
C VAL A 57 -3.62 -0.36 14.70
N ARG A 58 -2.71 -0.25 15.67
CA ARG A 58 -2.79 -0.97 16.94
C ARG A 58 -4.06 -0.60 17.74
N PRO A 59 -4.38 0.69 17.98
CA PRO A 59 -5.62 1.06 18.66
C PRO A 59 -6.87 0.53 17.98
N LEU A 60 -6.95 0.62 16.64
CA LEU A 60 -8.09 0.12 15.89
C LEU A 60 -8.21 -1.40 15.98
N ALA A 61 -7.11 -2.13 15.79
CA ALA A 61 -7.10 -3.59 15.88
C ALA A 61 -7.54 -4.05 17.28
N ASP A 62 -7.07 -3.40 18.34
CA ASP A 62 -7.46 -3.75 19.70
C ASP A 62 -8.92 -3.40 20.00
N TRP A 63 -9.45 -2.31 19.44
CA TRP A 63 -10.89 -2.02 19.50
C TRP A 63 -11.71 -3.09 18.78
N LEU A 64 -11.35 -3.48 17.55
CA LEU A 64 -12.04 -4.52 16.77
C LEU A 64 -12.05 -5.89 17.48
N LYS A 65 -10.92 -6.29 18.09
CA LYS A 65 -10.87 -7.52 18.90
C LYS A 65 -11.87 -7.47 20.06
N ARG A 66 -11.99 -6.34 20.74
CA ARG A 66 -12.99 -6.14 21.81
C ARG A 66 -14.43 -6.20 21.30
N GLN A 67 -14.66 -5.87 20.02
CA GLN A 67 -15.96 -6.06 19.36
C GLN A 67 -16.19 -7.51 18.87
N GLY A 68 -15.27 -8.43 19.14
CA GLY A 68 -15.39 -9.84 18.74
C GLY A 68 -14.93 -10.15 17.31
N VAL A 69 -14.27 -9.21 16.62
CA VAL A 69 -13.74 -9.44 15.27
C VAL A 69 -12.63 -10.48 15.31
N GLN A 70 -12.71 -11.46 14.39
CA GLN A 70 -11.74 -12.55 14.28
C GLN A 70 -10.59 -12.16 13.35
N PHE A 71 -9.36 -12.20 13.86
CA PHE A 71 -8.14 -11.96 13.09
C PHE A 71 -7.46 -13.29 12.76
N VAL A 72 -7.48 -13.66 11.49
CA VAL A 72 -6.81 -14.86 10.99
C VAL A 72 -5.52 -14.45 10.28
N ARG A 73 -4.38 -14.90 10.79
CA ARG A 73 -3.03 -14.65 10.24
C ARG A 73 -2.47 -15.93 9.61
N GLY A 74 -1.35 -15.82 8.90
CA GLY A 74 -0.71 -16.98 8.25
C GLY A 74 -1.63 -17.68 7.24
N THR A 75 -2.57 -16.93 6.66
CA THR A 75 -3.57 -17.43 5.73
C THR A 75 -3.58 -16.53 4.51
N ARG A 76 -3.37 -17.10 3.35
CA ARG A 76 -3.43 -16.40 2.06
C ARG A 76 -4.69 -16.83 1.33
N VAL A 77 -5.48 -15.88 0.84
CA VAL A 77 -6.54 -16.18 -0.12
C VAL A 77 -5.88 -16.29 -1.50
N THR A 78 -5.97 -17.47 -2.12
CA THR A 78 -5.34 -17.74 -3.41
C THR A 78 -6.32 -17.63 -4.58
N ASP A 79 -7.61 -17.82 -4.34
CA ASP A 79 -8.65 -17.66 -5.36
C ASP A 79 -10.02 -17.34 -4.75
N MET A 80 -10.93 -16.84 -5.57
CA MET A 80 -12.33 -16.59 -5.26
C MET A 80 -13.22 -17.23 -6.33
N ALA A 81 -14.03 -18.22 -5.92
CA ALA A 81 -15.02 -18.80 -6.80
C ALA A 81 -16.16 -17.79 -7.02
N ILE A 82 -16.20 -17.21 -8.22
CA ILE A 82 -17.15 -16.17 -8.60
C ILE A 82 -18.11 -16.72 -9.64
N GLU A 83 -19.40 -16.64 -9.32
CA GLU A 83 -20.48 -17.02 -10.22
C GLU A 83 -21.16 -15.78 -10.78
N ARG A 84 -21.70 -15.93 -11.99
CA ARG A 84 -22.54 -14.92 -12.63
C ARG A 84 -23.97 -15.41 -12.67
N GLU A 85 -24.87 -14.70 -11.98
CA GLU A 85 -26.29 -15.03 -11.91
C GLU A 85 -27.11 -13.76 -12.16
N GLY A 86 -27.98 -13.77 -13.19
CA GLY A 86 -28.81 -12.63 -13.52
C GLY A 86 -28.03 -11.33 -13.81
N GLY A 87 -26.83 -11.45 -14.39
CA GLY A 87 -25.94 -10.31 -14.66
C GLY A 87 -25.18 -9.79 -13.44
N ARG A 88 -25.41 -10.34 -12.24
CA ARG A 88 -24.69 -10.01 -11.01
C ARG A 88 -23.54 -10.99 -10.79
N LEU A 89 -22.48 -10.51 -10.14
CA LEU A 89 -21.37 -11.36 -9.71
C LEU A 89 -21.51 -11.68 -8.23
N ARG A 90 -21.23 -12.93 -7.88
CA ARG A 90 -21.32 -13.42 -6.51
C ARG A 90 -20.14 -14.30 -6.17
N VAL A 91 -19.46 -14.01 -5.06
CA VAL A 91 -18.44 -14.91 -4.50
C VAL A 91 -19.15 -16.01 -3.70
N ARG A 92 -18.87 -17.28 -4.02
CA ARG A 92 -19.41 -18.45 -3.30
C ARG A 92 -18.40 -19.09 -2.36
N GLN A 93 -17.12 -18.92 -2.64
CA GLN A 93 -16.08 -19.57 -1.88
C GLN A 93 -14.76 -18.79 -1.97
N LEU A 94 -14.04 -18.74 -0.85
CA LEU A 94 -12.64 -18.35 -0.80
C LEU A 94 -11.78 -19.62 -0.74
N VAL A 95 -10.79 -19.70 -1.63
CA VAL A 95 -9.75 -20.74 -1.57
C VAL A 95 -8.58 -20.15 -0.78
N LEU A 96 -8.19 -20.84 0.28
CA LEU A 96 -7.17 -20.40 1.22
C LEU A 96 -5.98 -21.34 1.17
N ASP A 97 -4.79 -20.78 1.33
CA ASP A 97 -3.56 -21.49 1.65
C ASP A 97 -3.14 -21.12 3.07
N ARG A 98 -3.00 -22.15 3.92
CA ARG A 98 -2.50 -22.08 5.28
C ARG A 98 -1.30 -23.00 5.41
N ASP A 99 -0.10 -22.43 5.36
CA ASP A 99 1.16 -23.17 5.47
C ASP A 99 1.26 -24.36 4.50
N GLY A 100 0.87 -24.14 3.24
CA GLY A 100 0.89 -25.14 2.17
C GLY A 100 -0.34 -26.07 2.16
N ARG A 101 -1.29 -25.90 3.09
CA ARG A 101 -2.54 -26.66 3.14
C ARG A 101 -3.67 -25.84 2.55
N ILE A 102 -4.31 -26.38 1.53
CA ILE A 102 -5.49 -25.79 0.93
C ILE A 102 -6.70 -26.00 1.83
N ALA A 103 -7.42 -24.91 2.10
CA ALA A 103 -8.69 -24.90 2.80
C ALA A 103 -9.71 -24.06 2.03
N ASN A 104 -11.00 -24.35 2.20
CA ASN A 104 -12.06 -23.62 1.53
C ASN A 104 -13.00 -22.99 2.57
N VAL A 105 -13.44 -21.77 2.31
CA VAL A 105 -14.48 -21.08 3.09
C VAL A 105 -15.65 -20.81 2.17
N ARG A 106 -16.75 -21.54 2.36
CA ARG A 106 -18.01 -21.31 1.65
C ARG A 106 -18.69 -20.06 2.20
N LEU A 107 -19.31 -19.31 1.30
CA LEU A 107 -20.05 -18.08 1.59
C LEU A 107 -21.53 -18.28 1.31
N GLU A 108 -22.37 -17.86 2.25
CA GLU A 108 -23.82 -17.98 2.20
C GLU A 108 -24.48 -16.70 1.67
N ASP A 109 -25.81 -16.74 1.56
CA ASP A 109 -26.65 -15.61 1.15
C ASP A 109 -26.65 -14.55 2.25
N GLY A 110 -25.81 -13.51 2.09
CA GLY A 110 -25.68 -12.41 3.05
C GLY A 110 -24.24 -12.11 3.46
N ASP A 111 -23.31 -13.03 3.17
CA ASP A 111 -21.90 -12.82 3.44
C ASP A 111 -21.31 -11.78 2.49
N LEU A 112 -20.44 -10.92 3.03
CA LEU A 112 -19.77 -9.85 2.29
C LEU A 112 -18.28 -10.10 2.23
N VAL A 113 -17.70 -9.92 1.05
CA VAL A 113 -16.26 -10.00 0.83
C VAL A 113 -15.72 -8.61 0.54
N PHE A 114 -14.78 -8.17 1.37
CA PHE A 114 -14.00 -6.96 1.15
C PHE A 114 -12.58 -7.37 0.77
N PHE A 115 -12.15 -6.99 -0.42
CA PHE A 115 -10.86 -7.37 -0.98
C PHE A 115 -9.96 -6.16 -1.18
N GLN A 116 -8.77 -6.19 -0.59
CA GLN A 116 -7.71 -5.24 -0.88
C GLN A 116 -6.91 -5.73 -2.09
N ASN A 117 -7.17 -5.14 -3.25
CA ASN A 117 -6.60 -5.55 -4.53
C ASN A 117 -5.22 -4.92 -4.77
N GLY A 118 -4.16 -5.64 -4.38
CA GLY A 118 -2.77 -5.19 -4.50
C GLY A 118 -2.23 -4.56 -3.22
N SER A 119 -0.91 -4.39 -3.18
CA SER A 119 -0.22 -3.74 -2.07
C SER A 119 1.07 -3.08 -2.54
N MET A 120 1.34 -1.87 -2.05
CA MET A 120 2.58 -1.13 -2.30
C MET A 120 3.77 -1.68 -1.51
N THR A 121 3.51 -2.43 -0.44
CA THR A 121 4.56 -3.03 0.42
C THR A 121 4.78 -4.52 0.10
N ASP A 122 4.10 -5.04 -0.92
CA ASP A 122 4.32 -6.41 -1.36
C ASP A 122 5.73 -6.58 -1.92
N ALA A 123 6.33 -7.75 -1.69
CA ALA A 123 7.72 -8.04 -2.06
C ALA A 123 8.74 -6.97 -1.60
N SER A 124 8.48 -6.27 -0.48
CA SER A 124 9.50 -5.44 0.17
C SER A 124 10.51 -6.33 0.92
N SER A 125 11.78 -5.97 0.85
CA SER A 125 12.86 -6.61 1.59
C SER A 125 13.61 -5.59 2.44
N LEU A 126 14.29 -6.07 3.48
CA LEU A 126 15.05 -5.24 4.41
C LEU A 126 16.52 -5.66 4.37
N GLY A 127 17.39 -4.66 4.33
CA GLY A 127 18.82 -4.83 4.56
C GLY A 127 19.17 -4.57 6.02
N THR A 128 20.45 -4.41 6.28
CA THR A 128 20.98 -4.01 7.59
C THR A 128 21.87 -2.78 7.43
N MET A 129 22.55 -2.38 8.51
CA MET A 129 23.56 -1.32 8.45
C MET A 129 24.71 -1.65 7.48
N THR A 130 25.01 -2.93 7.27
CA THR A 130 26.20 -3.38 6.53
C THR A 130 25.86 -4.26 5.34
N GLU A 131 24.59 -4.61 5.12
CA GLU A 131 24.17 -5.51 4.06
C GLU A 131 22.97 -4.92 3.31
N PRO A 132 22.99 -4.91 1.96
CA PRO A 132 21.88 -4.43 1.18
C PRO A 132 20.65 -5.35 1.32
N PRO A 133 19.42 -4.83 1.13
CA PRO A 133 18.23 -5.68 1.07
C PRO A 133 18.32 -6.66 -0.11
N PRO A 134 17.85 -7.91 0.04
CA PRO A 134 17.71 -8.84 -1.08
C PRO A 134 16.89 -8.24 -2.23
N HIS A 135 17.33 -8.43 -3.47
CA HIS A 135 16.55 -7.99 -4.62
C HIS A 135 15.40 -8.96 -4.89
N LEU A 136 14.17 -8.57 -4.53
CA LEU A 136 12.97 -9.34 -4.79
C LEU A 136 12.36 -8.96 -6.14
N THR A 137 11.64 -9.91 -6.73
CA THR A 137 11.07 -9.79 -8.06
C THR A 137 9.57 -10.08 -8.04
N LYS A 138 8.95 -10.05 -9.22
CA LYS A 138 7.54 -10.44 -9.38
C LYS A 138 7.25 -11.86 -8.86
N LYS A 139 8.23 -12.77 -8.86
CA LYS A 139 8.04 -14.15 -8.34
C LYS A 139 7.81 -14.19 -6.83
N ASP A 140 8.32 -13.20 -6.11
CA ASP A 140 8.22 -13.07 -4.66
C ASP A 140 6.95 -12.31 -4.24
N SER A 141 6.29 -11.66 -5.20
CA SER A 141 5.04 -10.91 -5.02
C SER A 141 3.86 -11.87 -4.77
N GLN A 142 3.09 -11.60 -3.72
CA GLN A 142 1.91 -12.39 -3.35
C GLN A 142 0.66 -11.52 -3.17
N GLY A 143 0.83 -10.27 -2.76
CA GLY A 143 -0.26 -9.31 -2.57
C GLY A 143 -0.99 -8.92 -3.85
N TRP A 144 -0.40 -9.19 -5.02
CA TRP A 144 -1.02 -8.94 -6.33
C TRP A 144 -1.66 -10.17 -6.97
N ALA A 145 -1.24 -11.38 -6.57
CA ALA A 145 -1.57 -12.62 -7.25
C ALA A 145 -3.09 -12.86 -7.31
N LEU A 146 -3.80 -12.67 -6.19
CA LEU A 146 -5.27 -12.86 -6.18
C LEU A 146 -5.97 -11.91 -7.15
N TRP A 147 -5.52 -10.66 -7.27
CA TRP A 147 -6.12 -9.71 -8.20
C TRP A 147 -5.90 -10.17 -9.65
N GLU A 148 -4.69 -10.62 -9.99
CA GLU A 148 -4.37 -11.17 -11.31
C GLU A 148 -5.24 -12.38 -11.65
N THR A 149 -5.39 -13.31 -10.70
CA THR A 149 -6.23 -14.50 -10.87
C THR A 149 -7.70 -14.14 -11.14
N ILE A 150 -8.29 -13.24 -10.36
CA ILE A 150 -9.71 -12.91 -10.52
C ILE A 150 -9.98 -11.97 -11.70
N ALA A 151 -9.00 -11.17 -12.12
CA ALA A 151 -9.13 -10.26 -13.26
C ALA A 151 -8.94 -10.98 -14.61
N GLN A 152 -8.39 -12.20 -14.60
CA GLN A 152 -8.24 -12.99 -15.81
C GLN A 152 -9.59 -13.18 -16.50
N GLU A 153 -9.66 -12.72 -17.75
CA GLU A 153 -10.85 -12.76 -18.63
C GLU A 153 -12.09 -12.04 -18.06
N ARG A 154 -11.91 -11.20 -17.04
CA ARG A 154 -12.99 -10.51 -16.32
C ARG A 154 -12.66 -9.02 -16.14
N PRO A 155 -12.80 -8.21 -17.20
CA PRO A 155 -12.37 -6.81 -17.21
C PRO A 155 -13.05 -5.94 -16.15
N GLU A 156 -14.22 -6.34 -15.65
CA GLU A 156 -14.92 -5.67 -14.55
C GLU A 156 -14.15 -5.67 -13.21
N PHE A 157 -13.16 -6.56 -13.04
CA PHE A 157 -12.25 -6.55 -11.89
C PHE A 157 -11.02 -5.66 -12.10
N GLY A 158 -10.91 -4.97 -13.24
CA GLY A 158 -9.83 -4.04 -13.55
C GLY A 158 -8.59 -4.69 -14.16
N ASN A 159 -7.50 -3.92 -14.21
CA ASN A 159 -6.26 -4.32 -14.88
C ASN A 159 -5.05 -4.19 -13.92
N PRO A 160 -4.69 -5.27 -13.19
CA PRO A 160 -3.53 -5.24 -12.28
C PRO A 160 -2.20 -4.93 -13.01
N ALA A 161 -2.06 -5.35 -14.27
CA ALA A 161 -0.84 -5.14 -15.05
C ALA A 161 -0.52 -3.66 -15.29
N ALA A 162 -1.52 -2.76 -15.23
CA ALA A 162 -1.28 -1.32 -15.30
C ALA A 162 -0.46 -0.77 -14.11
N PHE A 163 -0.37 -1.52 -13.01
CA PHE A 163 0.30 -1.10 -11.79
C PHE A 163 1.55 -1.91 -11.46
N ASN A 164 1.57 -3.20 -11.82
CA ASN A 164 2.55 -4.14 -11.29
C ASN A 164 3.42 -4.83 -12.37
N SER A 165 3.27 -4.44 -13.64
CA SER A 165 4.08 -4.98 -14.75
C SER A 165 5.45 -4.31 -14.86
N SER A 166 5.55 -3.03 -14.50
CA SER A 166 6.81 -2.27 -14.46
C SER A 166 7.23 -1.99 -13.01
N ILE A 167 7.96 -2.94 -12.43
CA ILE A 167 8.57 -2.76 -11.10
C ILE A 167 9.50 -1.54 -11.07
N PRO A 168 10.41 -1.31 -12.05
CA PRO A 168 11.31 -0.15 -12.03
C PRO A 168 10.62 1.21 -11.95
N GLU A 169 9.38 1.31 -12.41
CA GLU A 169 8.60 2.56 -12.36
C GLU A 169 7.85 2.77 -11.04
N SER A 170 7.82 1.77 -10.17
CA SER A 170 6.98 1.74 -8.96
C SER A 170 7.73 1.45 -7.65
N TYR A 171 9.00 1.01 -7.70
CA TYR A 171 9.81 0.81 -6.49
C TYR A 171 10.70 2.02 -6.16
N TRP A 172 10.98 2.17 -4.87
CA TRP A 172 11.96 3.11 -4.34
C TRP A 172 12.55 2.54 -3.04
N LEU A 173 13.71 3.03 -2.62
CA LEU A 173 14.37 2.59 -1.40
C LEU A 173 14.14 3.59 -0.28
N SER A 174 13.81 3.08 0.91
CA SER A 174 13.79 3.83 2.15
C SER A 174 14.78 3.24 3.14
N PHE A 175 15.14 4.03 4.16
CA PHE A 175 15.94 3.55 5.28
C PHE A 175 15.49 4.24 6.57
N THR A 176 15.76 3.61 7.71
CA THR A 176 15.52 4.18 9.03
C THR A 176 16.81 4.09 9.83
N VAL A 177 17.27 5.22 10.37
CA VAL A 177 18.48 5.29 11.21
C VAL A 177 18.07 5.41 12.67
N THR A 178 18.72 4.64 13.54
CA THR A 178 18.60 4.80 15.00
C THR A 178 19.95 5.23 15.56
N CYS A 179 20.05 6.48 15.99
CA CYS A 179 21.23 7.02 16.65
C CYS A 179 21.12 6.81 18.18
N ARG A 180 22.23 6.53 18.84
CA ARG A 180 22.28 6.34 20.32
C ARG A 180 22.79 7.57 21.06
N ASP A 181 23.21 8.59 20.32
CA ASP A 181 23.69 9.87 20.81
C ASP A 181 22.97 11.01 20.05
N PRO A 182 22.99 12.24 20.59
CA PRO A 182 22.22 13.34 20.01
C PRO A 182 22.91 14.01 18.83
N LEU A 183 24.16 13.69 18.49
CA LEU A 183 24.97 14.47 17.56
C LEU A 183 24.28 14.67 16.20
N PHE A 184 23.68 13.61 15.67
CA PHE A 184 22.93 13.71 14.40
C PHE A 184 21.74 14.66 14.53
N PHE A 185 20.98 14.56 15.61
CA PHE A 185 19.80 15.38 15.85
C PHE A 185 20.17 16.85 16.08
N ASP A 186 21.21 17.13 16.87
CA ASP A 186 21.72 18.49 17.10
C ASP A 186 22.15 19.16 15.79
N ARG A 187 22.80 18.40 14.89
CA ARG A 187 23.21 18.88 13.57
C ARG A 187 22.03 19.11 12.64
N MET A 188 21.03 18.23 12.69
CA MET A 188 19.82 18.38 11.90
C MET A 188 18.99 19.58 12.35
N GLU A 189 18.84 19.79 13.66
CA GLU A 189 18.15 20.96 14.23
C GLU A 189 18.86 22.26 13.79
N ALA A 190 20.19 22.33 13.96
CA ALA A 190 20.98 23.49 13.51
C ALA A 190 20.89 23.75 11.99
N PHE A 191 20.66 22.70 11.20
CA PHE A 191 20.48 22.82 9.74
C PHE A 191 19.05 23.23 9.36
N SER A 192 18.03 22.69 10.02
CA SER A 192 16.63 22.89 9.66
C SER A 192 15.95 24.10 10.30
N GLY A 193 16.56 24.67 11.35
CA GLY A 193 15.99 25.77 12.14
C GLY A 193 15.22 25.27 13.35
#